data_AF-A0AAV4F2C6-F1
#
_entry.id   AF-A0AAV4F2C6-F1
#
_cell.length_a   1.000
_cell.length_b   1.000
_cell.length_c   1.000
_cell.angle_alpha   90.00
_cell.angle_beta   90.00
_cell.angle_gamma   90.00
#
_symmetry.space_group_name_H-M   'P 1'
#
loop_
_entity.id
_entity.type
_entity.pdbx_description
1 polymer ?
#
loop_
_entity_poly.entity_id
_entity_poly.type
_entity_poly.pdbx_seq_one_letter_code
_entity_poly.pdbx_strand_id
1 'polypeptide(L)'
;MKSGDPKVKLFKICEQILETLNKFSHGYHRPCYQTYTNLRQQKKRKADETDDHSSRKRRTSDFHGTALLPNDQCLFCQRKNKYVKRKQDVLVKCITETAKNSIMNAAEKKTVSRVLGITETSCLIAREAHYHDSCRRDYTRNISHTALPSSSDDTQSKLEASHSKAFQYICDYVQKHIIDGAITMLKEKYLTYLQSRHPQEYNPKYKT
;
A
#
# COMPACT_ATOMS: atom_id res chain seq x y z
N MET A 1 42.88 3.62 -47.55
CA MET A 1 42.96 2.66 -46.42
C MET A 1 42.76 3.45 -45.13
N LYS A 2 41.61 3.32 -44.47
CA LYS A 2 41.35 3.95 -43.16
C LYS A 2 41.44 2.85 -42.11
N SER A 3 42.46 2.96 -41.27
CA SER A 3 42.74 2.11 -40.11
C SER A 3 41.61 2.30 -39.10
N GLY A 4 40.86 1.24 -38.81
CA GLY A 4 39.80 1.25 -37.80
C GLY A 4 40.38 1.17 -36.40
N ASP A 5 40.02 2.14 -35.56
CA ASP A 5 40.30 2.08 -34.12
C ASP A 5 39.61 0.86 -33.49
N PRO A 6 40.29 0.12 -32.60
CA PRO A 6 39.71 -1.07 -32.01
C PRO A 6 38.63 -0.67 -31.02
N LYS A 7 37.38 -1.07 -31.29
CA LYS A 7 36.29 -1.05 -30.30
C LYS A 7 36.71 -1.91 -29.11
N VAL A 8 37.19 -1.28 -28.04
CA VAL A 8 37.43 -1.94 -26.77
C VAL A 8 36.07 -2.45 -26.26
N LYS A 9 35.92 -3.78 -26.26
CA LYS A 9 34.73 -4.45 -25.70
C LYS A 9 34.62 -4.07 -24.23
N LEU A 10 33.46 -3.55 -23.81
CA LEU A 10 33.16 -3.08 -22.46
C LEU A 10 33.61 -4.04 -21.34
N PHE A 11 33.63 -5.34 -21.64
CA PHE A 11 34.06 -6.41 -20.73
C PHE A 11 35.53 -6.35 -20.30
N LYS A 12 36.44 -5.77 -21.10
CA LYS A 12 37.87 -5.65 -20.73
C LYS A 12 38.15 -4.55 -19.70
N ILE A 13 37.19 -3.65 -19.46
CA ILE A 13 37.33 -2.58 -18.45
C ILE A 13 37.23 -3.18 -17.05
N CYS A 14 36.41 -4.23 -16.88
CA CYS A 14 36.23 -4.91 -15.61
C CYS A 14 37.47 -5.70 -15.17
N GLU A 15 38.30 -6.17 -16.11
CA GLU A 15 39.56 -6.88 -15.81
C GLU A 15 40.69 -5.95 -15.35
N GLN A 16 40.55 -4.62 -15.53
CA GLN A 16 41.54 -3.63 -15.07
C GLN A 16 41.25 -3.11 -13.66
N ILE A 17 40.20 -3.60 -13.02
CA ILE A 17 39.85 -3.21 -11.66
C ILE A 17 40.72 -4.06 -10.71
N LEU A 18 41.80 -3.45 -10.22
CA LEU A 18 42.67 -4.02 -9.17
C LEU A 18 41.80 -4.57 -8.02
N GLU A 19 41.98 -5.86 -7.70
CA GLU A 19 41.22 -6.58 -6.66
C GLU A 19 41.44 -6.01 -5.24
N THR A 20 42.44 -5.14 -5.06
CA THR A 20 42.69 -4.40 -3.83
C THR A 20 42.19 -2.96 -3.92
N LEU A 21 40.91 -2.80 -4.26
CA LEU A 21 40.21 -1.52 -4.12
C LEU A 21 40.11 -1.15 -2.63
N ASN A 22 41.03 -0.30 -2.18
CA ASN A 22 40.99 0.29 -0.86
C ASN A 22 39.69 1.08 -0.69
N LYS A 23 38.76 0.54 0.11
CA LYS A 23 37.41 1.11 0.34
C LYS A 23 37.44 2.53 0.93
N PHE A 24 38.58 3.01 1.43
CA PHE A 24 38.72 4.36 1.99
C PHE A 24 39.10 5.44 0.99
N SER A 25 39.66 5.11 -0.18
CA SER A 25 40.12 6.11 -1.18
C SER A 25 39.26 6.17 -2.44
N HIS A 26 38.31 5.26 -2.62
CA HIS A 26 37.46 5.19 -3.81
C HIS A 26 35.99 5.41 -3.45
N GLY A 27 35.75 6.56 -2.83
CA GLY A 27 34.41 7.13 -2.66
C GLY A 27 34.14 8.16 -3.75
N TYR A 28 32.89 8.23 -4.20
CA TYR A 28 32.31 9.22 -5.11
C TYR A 28 32.99 10.60 -5.00
N HIS A 29 33.81 10.97 -5.98
CA HIS A 29 34.26 12.35 -6.10
C HIS A 29 33.06 13.18 -6.56
N ARG A 30 32.48 13.95 -5.63
CA ARG A 30 31.37 14.87 -5.88
C ARG A 30 31.59 15.76 -7.12
N PRO A 31 32.81 16.26 -7.41
CA PRO A 31 33.07 16.99 -8.65
C PRO A 31 32.90 16.13 -9.90
N CYS A 32 33.41 14.89 -9.90
CA CYS A 32 33.30 13.97 -11.05
C CYS A 32 31.84 13.58 -11.32
N TYR A 33 31.04 13.36 -10.27
CA TYR A 33 29.61 13.08 -10.42
C TYR A 33 28.82 14.30 -10.91
N GLN A 34 29.16 15.50 -10.45
CA GLN A 34 28.58 16.74 -10.98
C GLN A 34 28.92 16.95 -12.45
N THR A 35 30.14 16.63 -12.89
CA THR A 35 30.53 16.68 -14.30
C THR A 35 29.76 15.64 -15.14
N TYR A 36 29.58 14.43 -14.63
CA TYR A 36 28.84 13.36 -15.30
C TYR A 36 27.33 13.65 -15.41
N THR A 37 26.72 14.19 -14.35
CA THR A 37 25.29 14.51 -14.29
C THR A 37 24.92 15.88 -14.88
N ASN A 38 25.91 16.72 -15.22
CA ASN A 38 25.71 17.94 -16.00
C ASN A 38 25.42 17.63 -17.48
N LEU A 39 24.34 16.89 -17.72
CA LEU A 39 23.51 17.02 -18.91
C LEU A 39 22.98 18.45 -18.96
N ARG A 40 23.84 19.35 -19.45
CA ARG A 40 23.49 20.70 -19.87
C ARG A 40 22.16 20.66 -20.61
N GLN A 41 21.16 21.30 -20.03
CA GLN A 41 20.27 22.25 -20.71
C GLN A 41 19.93 21.90 -22.17
N GLN A 42 19.52 20.66 -22.44
CA GLN A 42 18.92 20.31 -23.72
C GLN A 42 17.47 20.81 -23.71
N LYS A 43 17.37 22.11 -24.04
CA LYS A 43 16.27 22.77 -24.71
C LYS A 43 14.90 22.66 -24.05
N LYS A 44 14.66 23.65 -23.20
CA LYS A 44 13.38 24.35 -23.03
C LYS A 44 12.76 24.64 -24.41
N ARG A 45 11.90 23.76 -24.92
CA ARG A 45 10.88 24.11 -25.92
C ARG A 45 9.59 24.37 -25.16
N LYS A 46 9.23 25.66 -25.09
CA LYS A 46 7.89 26.07 -24.70
C LYS A 46 6.91 25.48 -25.71
N ALA A 47 5.88 24.79 -25.23
CA ALA A 47 4.62 24.67 -25.93
C ALA A 47 3.63 25.49 -25.10
N ASP A 48 3.27 26.64 -25.65
CA ASP A 48 2.05 27.38 -25.32
C ASP A 48 0.82 26.56 -25.76
N GLU A 49 -0.35 27.02 -25.31
CA GLU A 49 -1.72 26.62 -25.71
C GLU A 49 -2.31 25.43 -24.93
N THR A 50 -3.53 25.46 -24.39
CA THR A 50 -4.62 26.46 -24.36
C THR A 50 -5.54 26.12 -23.19
N ASP A 51 -6.16 27.17 -22.65
CA ASP A 51 -7.30 27.15 -21.75
C ASP A 51 -8.49 26.40 -22.38
N ASP A 52 -9.11 25.46 -21.66
CA ASP A 52 -10.49 25.06 -21.95
C ASP A 52 -11.23 24.65 -20.68
N HIS A 53 -12.32 25.37 -20.43
CA HIS A 53 -13.24 25.19 -19.33
C HIS A 53 -14.14 23.99 -19.63
N SER A 54 -14.11 22.96 -18.78
CA SER A 54 -15.25 22.05 -18.69
C SER A 54 -15.54 21.60 -17.26
N SER A 55 -16.61 22.18 -16.74
CA SER A 55 -17.36 21.73 -15.58
C SER A 55 -17.81 20.28 -15.77
N ARG A 56 -17.29 19.33 -14.98
CA ARG A 56 -17.95 18.01 -14.85
C ARG A 56 -17.99 17.48 -13.42
N LYS A 57 -19.22 17.07 -13.11
CA LYS A 57 -19.79 16.53 -11.87
C LYS A 57 -19.06 15.28 -11.37
N ARG A 58 -19.11 15.10 -10.04
CA ARG A 58 -18.60 13.99 -9.20
C ARG A 58 -18.68 12.59 -9.84
N ARG A 59 -17.66 11.77 -9.55
CA ARG A 59 -17.81 10.31 -9.39
C ARG A 59 -17.03 9.84 -8.17
N THR A 60 -17.77 9.36 -7.18
CA THR A 60 -17.33 8.32 -6.24
C THR A 60 -17.04 7.09 -7.07
N SER A 61 -15.78 6.62 -7.09
CA SER A 61 -15.43 5.35 -7.71
C SER A 61 -14.90 4.39 -6.64
N ASP A 62 -15.74 3.40 -6.41
CA ASP A 62 -15.50 2.07 -5.88
C ASP A 62 -14.02 1.64 -5.82
N PHE A 63 -13.64 1.24 -4.61
CA PHE A 63 -12.34 0.70 -4.27
C PHE A 63 -12.28 -0.78 -4.63
N HIS A 64 -12.09 -1.09 -5.91
CA HIS A 64 -11.78 -2.45 -6.36
C HIS A 64 -10.69 -2.47 -7.43
N GLY A 65 -9.60 -3.20 -7.13
CA GLY A 65 -8.63 -3.68 -8.11
C GLY A 65 -7.50 -2.72 -8.42
N THR A 66 -6.31 -2.96 -7.84
CA THR A 66 -4.97 -2.64 -8.38
C THR A 66 -4.73 -1.24 -8.99
N ALA A 67 -5.56 -0.23 -8.70
CA ALA A 67 -5.38 1.09 -9.26
C ALA A 67 -4.19 1.75 -8.55
N LEU A 68 -3.16 2.13 -9.30
CA LEU A 68 -2.10 3.03 -8.84
C LEU A 68 -2.75 4.23 -8.12
N LEU A 69 -2.11 4.75 -7.07
CA LEU A 69 -2.62 5.97 -6.45
C LEU A 69 -2.68 7.05 -7.54
N PRO A 70 -3.73 7.88 -7.60
CA PRO A 70 -3.80 8.93 -8.61
C PRO A 70 -2.54 9.80 -8.52
N ASN A 71 -1.70 9.73 -9.54
CA ASN A 71 -0.40 10.41 -9.58
C ASN A 71 -0.53 11.95 -9.55
N ASP A 72 -1.74 12.45 -9.69
CA ASP A 72 -2.09 13.86 -9.74
C ASP A 72 -2.78 14.36 -8.47
N GLN A 73 -2.94 13.53 -7.43
CA GLN A 73 -3.66 13.91 -6.21
C GLN A 73 -2.86 13.68 -4.93
N CYS A 74 -3.07 14.56 -3.96
CA CYS A 74 -2.48 14.44 -2.65
C CYS A 74 -3.08 13.28 -1.85
N LEU A 75 -2.22 12.41 -1.30
CA LEU A 75 -2.55 11.28 -0.45
C LEU A 75 -3.40 11.67 0.76
N PHE A 76 -3.31 12.90 1.25
CA PHE A 76 -4.04 13.36 2.42
C PHE A 76 -5.36 14.05 2.05
N CYS A 77 -5.30 15.10 1.23
CA CYS A 77 -6.45 15.96 0.94
C CYS A 77 -7.15 15.65 -0.40
N GLN A 78 -6.63 14.72 -1.21
CA GLN A 78 -7.16 14.31 -2.53
C GLN A 78 -7.29 15.44 -3.56
N ARG A 79 -6.62 16.57 -3.32
CA ARG A 79 -6.58 17.70 -4.26
C ARG A 79 -5.31 17.66 -5.07
N LYS A 80 -5.40 18.08 -6.33
CA LYS A 80 -4.22 18.34 -7.17
C LYS A 80 -3.46 19.56 -6.67
N ASN A 81 -4.21 20.67 -6.50
CA ASN A 81 -3.68 21.96 -6.10
C ASN A 81 -4.12 22.32 -4.68
N LYS A 82 -3.18 22.83 -3.88
CA LYS A 82 -3.43 23.45 -2.58
C LYS A 82 -2.70 24.79 -2.54
N TYR A 83 -3.30 25.80 -1.94
CA TYR A 83 -2.66 27.10 -1.72
C TYR A 83 -2.53 27.35 -0.23
N VAL A 84 -1.34 27.76 0.21
CA VAL A 84 -1.03 28.12 1.59
C VAL A 84 -0.47 29.53 1.57
N LYS A 85 -1.12 30.46 2.29
CA LYS A 85 -0.70 31.89 2.37
C LYS A 85 -0.42 32.52 1.00
N ARG A 86 -1.34 32.34 0.04
CA ARG A 86 -1.27 32.85 -1.34
C ARG A 86 -0.15 32.24 -2.22
N LYS A 87 0.60 31.25 -1.73
CA LYS A 87 1.55 30.46 -2.54
C LYS A 87 0.97 29.08 -2.82
N GLN A 88 1.20 28.56 -4.02
CA GLN A 88 0.82 27.18 -4.34
C GLN A 88 1.74 26.23 -3.58
N ASP A 89 1.14 25.31 -2.83
CA ASP A 89 1.85 24.21 -2.22
C ASP A 89 1.99 23.10 -3.25
N VAL A 90 3.23 22.77 -3.57
CA VAL A 90 3.56 21.87 -4.68
C VAL A 90 3.24 20.44 -4.29
N LEU A 91 2.71 19.69 -5.24
CA LEU A 91 2.50 18.26 -5.08
C LEU A 91 3.84 17.53 -5.26
N VAL A 92 4.30 16.85 -4.22
CA VAL A 92 5.60 16.17 -4.15
C VAL A 92 5.41 14.66 -4.14
N LYS A 93 6.21 13.94 -4.93
CA LYS A 93 6.25 12.47 -4.95
C LYS A 93 6.98 11.91 -3.72
N CYS A 94 6.46 10.82 -3.17
CA CYS A 94 7.10 10.07 -2.10
C CYS A 94 8.23 9.20 -2.68
N ILE A 95 9.46 9.71 -2.64
CA ILE A 95 10.64 9.01 -3.19
C ILE A 95 11.51 8.41 -2.08
N THR A 96 11.49 8.99 -0.88
CA THR A 96 12.39 8.59 0.21
C THR A 96 11.73 7.65 1.21
N GLU A 97 12.49 6.67 1.69
CA GLU A 97 12.07 5.75 2.75
C GLU A 97 11.77 6.49 4.05
N THR A 98 12.51 7.58 4.33
CA THR A 98 12.26 8.44 5.49
C THR A 98 10.89 9.10 5.46
N ALA A 99 10.44 9.56 4.29
CA ALA A 99 9.11 10.14 4.13
C ALA A 99 8.03 9.08 4.28
N LYS A 100 8.22 7.91 3.66
CA LYS A 100 7.33 6.76 3.78
C LYS A 100 7.15 6.35 5.24
N ASN A 101 8.24 6.08 5.96
CA ASN A 101 8.20 5.62 7.36
C ASN A 101 7.54 6.66 8.27
N SER A 102 7.82 7.94 8.05
CA SER A 102 7.18 9.04 8.78
C SER A 102 5.66 9.07 8.58
N ILE A 103 5.16 8.74 7.38
CA ILE A 103 3.73 8.69 7.08
C ILE A 103 3.10 7.43 7.67
N MET A 104 3.76 6.27 7.55
CA MET A 104 3.31 5.01 8.13
C MET A 104 3.18 5.08 9.65
N ASN A 105 4.22 5.53 10.35
CA ASN A 105 4.19 5.71 11.80
C ASN A 105 3.10 6.68 12.26
N ALA A 106 2.80 7.71 11.46
CA ALA A 106 1.72 8.64 11.75
C ALA A 106 0.34 8.03 11.44
N ALA A 107 0.23 7.13 10.46
CA ALA A 107 -1.00 6.45 10.10
C ALA A 107 -1.38 5.38 11.14
N GLU A 108 -0.42 4.59 11.60
CA GLU A 108 -0.60 3.59 12.68
C GLU A 108 -1.16 4.25 13.93
N LYS A 109 -0.57 5.36 14.35
CA LYS A 109 -1.02 6.11 15.54
C LYS A 109 -2.39 6.75 15.40
N LYS A 110 -2.87 6.95 14.17
CA LYS A 110 -4.16 7.61 13.90
C LYS A 110 -5.31 6.64 13.67
N THR A 111 -5.06 5.32 13.66
CA THR A 111 -5.96 4.13 13.62
C THR A 111 -7.17 4.13 12.65
N VAL A 112 -7.83 5.26 12.42
CA VAL A 112 -9.04 5.46 11.58
C VAL A 112 -8.71 6.24 10.29
N SER A 113 -7.44 6.39 9.92
CA SER A 113 -7.08 7.16 8.73
C SER A 113 -7.20 6.32 7.45
N ARG A 114 -7.83 6.87 6.38
CA ARG A 114 -7.79 6.27 5.03
C ARG A 114 -6.35 5.97 4.56
N VAL A 115 -5.40 6.77 5.03
CA VAL A 115 -3.97 6.60 4.75
C VAL A 115 -3.47 5.26 5.30
N LEU A 116 -3.95 4.81 6.47
CA LEU A 116 -3.59 3.52 7.06
C LEU A 116 -3.94 2.36 6.14
N GLY A 117 -5.18 2.30 5.63
CA GLY A 117 -5.58 1.26 4.69
C GLY A 117 -4.78 1.27 3.38
N ILE A 118 -4.29 2.44 2.95
CA ILE A 118 -3.39 2.56 1.78
C ILE A 118 -1.98 2.05 2.12
N THR A 119 -1.45 2.39 3.29
CA THR A 119 -0.11 1.98 3.72
C THR A 119 0.01 0.51 4.07
N GLU A 120 -1.06 -0.11 4.59
CA GLU A 120 -1.11 -1.54 4.90
C GLU A 120 -1.17 -2.40 3.64
N THR A 121 -1.95 -1.95 2.65
CA THR A 121 -2.16 -2.70 1.40
C THR A 121 -1.06 -2.45 0.37
N SER A 122 -0.24 -1.41 0.54
CA SER A 122 0.72 -1.04 -0.51
C SER A 122 1.89 -0.16 -0.10
N CYS A 123 3.02 -0.34 -0.80
CA CYS A 123 4.19 0.51 -0.65
C CYS A 123 3.99 1.88 -1.33
N LEU A 124 4.06 2.95 -0.53
CA LEU A 124 3.87 4.34 -1.00
C LEU A 124 4.84 4.75 -2.12
N ILE A 125 6.08 4.26 -2.08
CA ILE A 125 7.09 4.58 -3.10
C ILE A 125 6.78 3.85 -4.40
N ALA A 126 6.45 2.55 -4.34
CA ALA A 126 6.12 1.75 -5.50
C ALA A 126 4.85 2.23 -6.21
N ARG A 127 3.88 2.75 -5.45
CA ARG A 127 2.65 3.37 -6.00
C ARG A 127 2.80 4.85 -6.35
N GLU A 128 4.02 5.38 -6.30
CA GLU A 128 4.31 6.76 -6.64
C GLU A 128 3.40 7.75 -5.90
N ALA A 129 3.17 7.53 -4.61
CA ALA A 129 2.25 8.35 -3.83
C ALA A 129 2.68 9.83 -3.86
N HIS A 130 1.72 10.74 -4.04
CA HIS A 130 1.97 12.17 -4.06
C HIS A 130 1.34 12.86 -2.85
N TYR A 131 1.93 13.95 -2.35
CA TYR A 131 1.36 14.75 -1.27
C TYR A 131 1.84 16.21 -1.33
N HIS A 132 1.05 17.13 -0.77
CA HIS A 132 1.52 18.49 -0.50
C HIS A 132 2.40 18.50 0.76
N ASP A 133 3.46 19.32 0.79
CA ASP A 133 4.39 19.32 1.92
C ASP A 133 3.70 19.82 3.21
N SER A 134 2.80 20.80 3.11
CA SER A 134 2.00 21.19 4.29
C SER A 134 1.08 20.07 4.75
N CYS A 135 0.44 19.34 3.84
CA CYS A 135 -0.43 18.21 4.21
C CYS A 135 0.35 17.12 4.93
N ARG A 136 1.55 16.77 4.45
CA ARG A 136 2.41 15.81 5.14
C ARG A 136 2.78 16.30 6.53
N ARG A 137 3.24 17.56 6.65
CA ARG A 137 3.64 18.14 7.95
C ARG A 137 2.47 18.15 8.94
N ASP A 138 1.30 18.64 8.51
CA ASP A 138 0.09 18.68 9.34
C ASP A 138 -0.31 17.26 9.77
N TYR A 139 -0.23 16.31 8.84
CA TYR A 139 -0.55 14.91 9.10
C TYR A 139 0.40 14.28 10.11
N THR A 140 1.71 14.46 9.96
CA THR A 140 2.72 13.85 10.84
C THR A 140 2.88 14.59 12.17
N ARG A 141 2.54 15.88 12.25
CA ARG A 141 2.70 16.70 13.46
C ARG A 141 1.52 16.55 14.44
N ASN A 142 0.29 16.38 13.93
CA ASN A 142 -0.92 16.30 14.76
C ASN A 142 -1.15 14.93 15.42
N ILE A 143 -0.09 14.16 15.70
CA ILE A 143 -0.21 12.86 16.38
C ILE A 143 -0.78 13.04 17.79
N SER A 144 -0.48 14.16 18.46
CA SER A 144 -0.92 14.46 19.82
C SER A 144 -2.40 14.91 19.94
N HIS A 145 -3.02 15.40 18.88
CA HIS A 145 -4.40 15.93 18.92
C HIS A 145 -5.45 15.01 18.29
N THR A 146 -5.01 13.97 17.59
CA THR A 146 -5.88 12.89 17.08
C THR A 146 -5.53 11.55 17.69
N ALA A 147 -4.83 11.53 18.84
CA ALA A 147 -5.11 10.48 19.79
C ALA A 147 -6.61 10.64 20.09
N LEU A 148 -7.41 9.66 19.68
CA LEU A 148 -8.77 9.49 20.19
C LEU A 148 -8.72 9.81 21.70
N PRO A 149 -9.72 10.49 22.27
CA PRO A 149 -9.80 10.58 23.73
C PRO A 149 -9.58 9.16 24.22
N SER A 150 -8.52 8.96 25.01
CA SER A 150 -8.19 7.70 25.69
C SER A 150 -9.51 7.01 25.91
N SER A 151 -9.82 5.98 25.09
CA SER A 151 -11.07 5.29 25.22
C SER A 151 -11.03 4.78 26.64
N SER A 152 -11.84 5.39 27.51
CA SER A 152 -12.08 4.88 28.84
C SER A 152 -12.27 3.39 28.66
N ASP A 153 -11.51 2.57 29.38
CA ASP A 153 -11.47 1.11 29.30
C ASP A 153 -12.88 0.50 29.09
N ASP A 154 -13.87 1.13 29.71
CA ASP A 154 -15.31 0.88 29.57
C ASP A 154 -15.89 0.86 28.14
N THR A 155 -15.49 1.73 27.21
CA THR A 155 -16.11 1.79 25.87
C THR A 155 -15.58 0.71 24.95
N GLN A 156 -14.28 0.38 25.05
CA GLN A 156 -13.69 -0.73 24.31
C GLN A 156 -14.17 -2.07 24.86
N SER A 157 -14.23 -2.22 26.18
CA SER A 157 -14.76 -3.42 26.84
C SER A 157 -16.22 -3.70 26.47
N LYS A 158 -17.07 -2.67 26.39
CA LYS A 158 -18.47 -2.82 25.93
C LYS A 158 -18.58 -3.25 24.47
N LEU A 159 -17.70 -2.75 23.62
CA LEU A 159 -17.70 -3.04 22.19
C LEU A 159 -17.22 -4.48 21.92
N GLU A 160 -16.17 -4.90 22.62
CA GLU A 160 -15.69 -6.29 22.63
C GLU A 160 -16.75 -7.26 23.18
N ALA A 161 -17.45 -6.90 24.27
CA ALA A 161 -18.54 -7.71 24.82
C ALA A 161 -19.70 -7.84 23.82
N SER A 162 -20.05 -6.77 23.11
CA SER A 162 -21.07 -6.81 22.05
C SER A 162 -20.64 -7.68 20.87
N HIS A 163 -19.38 -7.61 20.45
CA HIS A 163 -18.83 -8.45 19.39
C HIS A 163 -18.80 -9.92 19.77
N SER A 164 -18.34 -10.25 20.98
CA SER A 164 -18.38 -11.63 21.51
C SER A 164 -19.80 -12.17 21.54
N LYS A 165 -20.78 -11.38 21.98
CA LYS A 165 -22.19 -11.81 22.02
C LYS A 165 -22.77 -12.06 20.62
N ALA A 166 -22.47 -11.18 19.66
CA ALA A 166 -22.90 -11.36 18.28
C ALA A 166 -22.26 -12.59 17.63
N PHE A 167 -20.96 -12.80 17.87
CA PHE A 167 -20.24 -13.97 17.37
C PHE A 167 -20.81 -15.27 17.95
N GLN A 168 -21.03 -15.31 19.27
CA GLN A 168 -21.65 -16.45 19.95
C GLN A 168 -23.01 -16.79 19.34
N TYR A 169 -23.86 -15.79 19.10
CA TYR A 169 -25.16 -16.00 18.47
C TYR A 169 -25.05 -16.65 17.08
N ILE A 170 -24.09 -16.21 16.27
CA ILE A 170 -23.84 -16.80 14.94
C ILE A 170 -23.36 -18.24 15.08
N CYS A 171 -22.42 -18.51 15.99
CA CYS A 171 -21.93 -19.86 16.26
C CYS A 171 -23.07 -20.79 16.69
N ASP A 172 -23.91 -20.35 17.62
CA ASP A 172 -25.04 -21.13 18.12
C ASP A 172 -26.06 -21.40 17.01
N TYR A 173 -26.32 -20.40 16.15
CA TYR A 173 -27.20 -20.56 15.00
C TYR A 173 -26.66 -21.58 13.99
N VAL A 174 -25.37 -21.48 13.65
CA VAL A 174 -24.71 -22.43 12.74
C VAL A 174 -24.71 -23.84 13.31
N GLN A 175 -24.37 -24.00 14.60
CA GLN A 175 -24.37 -25.29 15.27
C GLN A 175 -25.76 -25.92 15.20
N LYS A 176 -26.80 -25.18 15.60
CA LYS A 176 -28.16 -25.72 15.70
C LYS A 176 -28.80 -26.00 14.34
N HIS A 177 -28.66 -25.07 13.38
CA HIS A 177 -29.42 -25.14 12.13
C HIS A 177 -28.66 -25.82 10.99
N ILE A 178 -27.32 -25.75 10.99
CA ILE A 178 -26.50 -26.29 9.91
C ILE A 178 -25.90 -27.62 10.34
N ILE A 179 -25.19 -27.64 11.47
CA ILE A 179 -24.47 -28.84 11.92
C ILE A 179 -25.48 -29.88 12.41
N ASP A 180 -26.22 -29.56 13.47
CA ASP A 180 -27.15 -30.51 14.10
C ASP A 180 -28.38 -30.76 13.21
N GLY A 181 -28.84 -29.75 12.48
CA GLY A 181 -30.01 -29.84 11.62
C GLY A 181 -29.76 -30.52 10.26
N ALA A 182 -28.83 -30.00 9.46
CA ALA A 182 -28.66 -30.45 8.08
C ALA A 182 -27.59 -31.54 7.96
N ILE A 183 -26.40 -31.32 8.53
CA ILE A 183 -25.25 -32.21 8.37
C ILE A 183 -25.49 -33.53 9.10
N THR A 184 -26.01 -33.51 10.33
CA THR A 184 -26.32 -34.75 11.07
C THR A 184 -27.43 -35.56 10.39
N MET A 185 -28.50 -34.92 9.91
CA MET A 185 -29.53 -35.64 9.14
C MET A 185 -28.99 -36.24 7.84
N LEU A 186 -28.13 -35.52 7.11
CA LEU A 186 -27.50 -36.04 5.90
C LEU A 186 -26.62 -37.24 6.20
N LYS A 187 -25.85 -37.19 7.30
CA LYS A 187 -25.04 -38.31 7.79
C LYS A 187 -25.92 -39.53 8.10
N GLU A 188 -27.00 -39.35 8.84
CA GLU A 188 -27.92 -40.44 9.18
C GLU A 188 -28.53 -41.08 7.93
N LYS A 189 -29.04 -40.26 7.00
CA LYS A 189 -29.58 -40.76 5.71
C LYS A 189 -28.54 -41.50 4.89
N TYR A 190 -27.30 -41.00 4.85
CA TYR A 190 -26.21 -41.65 4.15
C TYR A 190 -25.85 -43.01 4.77
N LEU A 191 -25.79 -43.09 6.09
CA LEU A 191 -25.55 -44.36 6.80
C LEU A 191 -26.67 -45.37 6.56
N THR A 192 -27.94 -44.95 6.57
CA THR A 192 -29.07 -45.83 6.22
C THR A 192 -29.01 -46.30 4.76
N TYR A 193 -28.62 -45.42 3.84
CA TYR A 193 -28.42 -45.78 2.43
C TYR A 193 -27.33 -46.85 2.28
N LEU A 194 -26.17 -46.66 2.93
CA LEU A 194 -25.09 -47.65 2.91
C LEU A 194 -25.52 -48.98 3.54
N GLN A 195 -26.23 -48.94 4.67
CA GLN A 195 -26.71 -50.15 5.33
C GLN A 195 -27.66 -50.97 4.44
N SER A 196 -28.50 -50.30 3.64
CA SER A 196 -29.49 -50.94 2.78
C SER A 196 -28.95 -51.43 1.43
N ARG A 197 -27.99 -50.71 0.82
CA ARG A 197 -27.50 -51.01 -0.53
C ARG A 197 -26.05 -51.50 -0.62
N HIS A 198 -25.21 -51.16 0.36
CA HIS A 198 -23.79 -51.51 0.37
C HIS A 198 -23.33 -51.98 1.76
N PRO A 199 -23.83 -53.13 2.27
CA PRO A 199 -23.58 -53.55 3.66
C PRO A 199 -22.11 -53.80 3.99
N GLN A 200 -21.30 -54.12 2.97
CA GLN A 200 -19.86 -54.36 3.08
C GLN A 200 -19.08 -53.09 3.43
N GLU A 201 -19.62 -51.91 3.10
CA GLU A 201 -18.99 -50.60 3.30
C GLU A 201 -19.60 -49.84 4.49
N TYR A 202 -20.58 -50.44 5.17
CA TYR A 202 -21.26 -49.81 6.30
C TYR A 202 -20.34 -49.75 7.53
N ASN A 203 -19.95 -48.53 7.91
CA ASN A 203 -19.21 -48.27 9.14
C ASN A 203 -20.01 -47.33 10.07
N PRO A 204 -20.60 -47.84 11.16
CA PRO A 204 -21.38 -47.03 12.09
C PRO A 204 -20.54 -46.01 12.88
N LYS A 205 -19.21 -46.16 12.89
CA LYS A 205 -18.27 -45.26 13.57
C LYS A 205 -17.59 -44.26 12.64
N TYR A 206 -18.11 -44.06 11.42
CA TYR A 206 -17.52 -43.12 10.47
C TYR A 206 -17.47 -41.69 11.07
N LYS A 207 -16.25 -41.18 11.22
CA LYS A 207 -15.96 -39.81 11.65
C LYS A 207 -15.72 -38.96 10.40
N THR A 208 -16.54 -37.93 10.23
CA THR A 208 -16.32 -36.82 9.31
C THR A 208 -15.46 -35.76 9.98
#